data_AF-A0A1I2BWX0-F1
#
_entry.id   AF-A0A1I2BWX0-F1
#
_cell.length_a   1.000
_cell.length_b   1.000
_cell.length_c   1.000
_cell.angle_alpha   90.00
_cell.angle_beta   90.00
_cell.angle_gamma   90.00
#
_symmetry.space_group_name_H-M   'P 1'
#
loop_
_entity.id
_entity.type
_entity.pdbx_description
1 polymer ?
#
loop_
_entity_poly.entity_id
_entity_poly.type
_entity_poly.pdbx_seq_one_letter_code
_entity_poly.pdbx_strand_id
1 'polypeptide(L)'
;MKSEKPRNWEETVCYFERTKPEEYLLSLSDGTPPLPSKELLAIERARKEYRLPDSVITVLLDFLLKTNDFHFNTHLFYEVALLWSRKNIDNVRSAMSEARDEFKARRQWDFGEKKRHYSQLEEEIQDFKTYLCFKENASRDEKQEFEQFKKYMRSSVNEKLDYRRQDL
;
A
#
# COMPACT_ATOMS: atom_id res chain seq x y z
N MET A 1 -14.41 28.66 -8.20
CA MET A 1 -15.54 27.85 -7.72
C MET A 1 -14.97 26.78 -6.82
N LYS A 2 -15.40 26.69 -5.56
CA LYS A 2 -14.97 25.59 -4.67
C LYS A 2 -15.66 24.31 -5.17
N SER A 3 -14.90 23.33 -5.61
CA SER A 3 -15.43 22.01 -5.98
C SER A 3 -15.89 21.31 -4.70
N GLU A 4 -17.21 21.19 -4.51
CA GLU A 4 -17.76 20.35 -3.44
C GLU A 4 -17.34 18.89 -3.66
N LYS A 5 -16.95 18.21 -2.57
CA LYS A 5 -16.58 16.80 -2.58
C LYS A 5 -17.80 15.95 -3.02
N PRO A 6 -17.63 14.99 -3.95
CA PRO A 6 -18.75 14.21 -4.48
C PRO A 6 -19.39 13.30 -3.42
N ARG A 7 -20.72 13.15 -3.48
CA ARG A 7 -21.53 12.39 -2.50
C ARG A 7 -21.81 10.96 -2.95
N ASN A 8 -21.76 10.69 -4.26
CA ASN A 8 -22.00 9.37 -4.84
C ASN A 8 -20.98 9.04 -5.94
N TRP A 9 -21.03 7.79 -6.42
CA TRP A 9 -20.11 7.27 -7.42
C TRP A 9 -20.15 8.06 -8.74
N GLU A 10 -21.34 8.35 -9.26
CA GLU A 10 -21.51 9.08 -10.53
C GLU A 10 -20.95 10.50 -10.43
N GLU A 11 -21.20 11.19 -9.32
CA GLU A 11 -20.61 12.50 -9.04
C GLU A 11 -19.09 12.44 -8.95
N THR A 12 -18.54 11.35 -8.41
CA THR A 12 -17.08 11.16 -8.32
C THR A 12 -16.47 10.94 -9.71
N VAL A 13 -17.14 10.17 -10.57
CA VAL A 13 -16.72 10.01 -11.97
C VAL A 13 -16.74 11.37 -12.68
N CYS A 14 -17.85 12.10 -12.59
CA CYS A 14 -17.99 13.42 -13.20
C CYS A 14 -16.95 14.42 -12.69
N TYR A 15 -16.61 14.35 -11.40
CA TYR A 15 -15.57 15.16 -10.79
C TYR A 15 -14.21 14.87 -11.44
N PHE A 16 -13.77 13.61 -11.46
CA PHE A 16 -12.48 13.24 -12.05
C PHE A 16 -12.40 13.50 -13.57
N GLU A 17 -13.50 13.37 -14.30
CA GLU A 17 -13.53 13.70 -15.73
C GLU A 17 -13.32 15.19 -16.00
N ARG A 18 -13.68 16.07 -15.06
CA ARG A 18 -13.61 17.52 -15.19
C ARG A 18 -12.40 18.14 -14.51
N THR A 19 -11.78 17.43 -13.57
CA THR A 19 -10.68 17.94 -12.75
C THR A 19 -9.34 17.53 -13.33
N LYS A 20 -8.49 18.52 -13.60
CA LYS A 20 -7.10 18.28 -14.00
C LYS A 20 -6.25 17.81 -12.82
N PRO A 21 -5.21 17.00 -13.05
CA PRO A 21 -4.33 16.52 -11.98
C PRO A 21 -3.75 17.62 -11.08
N GLU A 22 -3.36 18.75 -11.65
CA GLU A 22 -2.82 19.89 -10.90
C GLU A 22 -3.88 20.59 -10.06
N GLU A 23 -5.10 20.75 -10.62
CA GLU A 23 -6.23 21.32 -9.91
C GLU A 23 -6.67 20.42 -8.75
N TYR A 24 -6.61 19.09 -8.95
CA TYR A 24 -6.85 18.11 -7.90
C TYR A 24 -5.86 18.28 -6.75
N LEU A 25 -4.56 18.37 -7.04
CA LEU A 25 -3.55 18.59 -5.99
C LEU A 25 -3.74 19.93 -5.27
N LEU A 26 -4.08 21.00 -5.98
CA LEU A 26 -4.39 22.30 -5.37
C LEU A 26 -5.62 22.24 -4.46
N SER A 27 -6.62 21.43 -4.84
CA SER A 27 -7.81 21.24 -4.03
C SER A 27 -7.53 20.55 -2.69
N LEU A 28 -6.42 19.82 -2.59
CA LEU A 28 -5.97 19.18 -1.34
C LEU A 28 -5.20 20.14 -0.42
N SER A 29 -4.62 21.23 -0.95
CA SER A 29 -3.84 22.22 -0.19
C SER A 29 -4.62 23.49 0.16
N ASP A 30 -5.95 23.43 0.14
CA ASP A 30 -6.85 24.59 0.27
C ASP A 30 -6.54 25.73 -0.71
N GLY A 31 -5.97 25.39 -1.88
CA GLY A 31 -5.56 26.36 -2.90
C GLY A 31 -4.29 27.12 -2.56
N THR A 32 -3.51 26.66 -1.58
CA THR A 32 -2.24 27.28 -1.19
C THR A 32 -1.12 26.76 -2.11
N PRO A 33 -0.53 27.58 -3.00
CA PRO A 33 0.70 27.23 -3.69
C PRO A 33 1.89 27.29 -2.72
N PRO A 34 2.99 26.56 -2.98
CA PRO A 34 3.31 25.84 -4.21
C PRO A 34 2.82 24.38 -4.20
N LEU A 35 2.48 23.88 -5.40
CA LEU A 35 2.39 22.42 -5.61
C LEU A 35 3.80 21.82 -5.47
N PRO A 36 3.96 20.68 -4.79
CA PRO A 36 5.28 20.09 -4.67
C PRO A 36 5.78 19.55 -6.02
N SER A 37 7.06 19.79 -6.30
CA SER A 37 7.64 19.60 -7.64
C SER A 37 7.67 18.15 -8.10
N LYS A 38 7.64 17.19 -7.17
CA LYS A 38 7.74 15.75 -7.48
C LYS A 38 6.46 15.24 -8.14
N GLU A 39 5.32 15.69 -7.65
CA GLU A 39 3.98 15.35 -8.12
C GLU A 39 3.78 15.92 -9.53
N LEU A 40 4.18 17.17 -9.75
CA LEU A 40 4.13 17.81 -11.07
C LEU A 40 4.98 17.07 -12.11
N LEU A 41 6.21 16.69 -11.75
CA LEU A 41 7.09 15.89 -12.62
C LEU A 41 6.44 14.53 -12.94
N ALA A 42 5.82 13.90 -11.94
CA ALA A 42 5.18 12.62 -12.12
C ALA A 42 3.96 12.68 -13.05
N ILE A 43 3.13 13.73 -12.92
CA ILE A 43 2.01 14.01 -13.82
C ILE A 43 2.51 14.21 -15.25
N GLU A 44 3.53 15.05 -15.43
CA GLU A 44 4.10 15.33 -16.76
C GLU A 44 4.61 14.04 -17.42
N ARG A 45 5.32 13.22 -16.65
CA ARG A 45 5.83 11.94 -17.11
C ARG A 45 4.69 10.98 -17.48
N ALA A 46 3.63 10.91 -16.69
CA ALA A 46 2.48 10.07 -16.99
C ALA A 46 1.76 10.45 -18.28
N ARG A 47 1.65 11.76 -18.56
CA ARG A 47 1.10 12.23 -19.84
C ARG A 47 1.99 11.85 -21.02
N LYS A 48 3.30 12.10 -20.91
CA LYS A 48 4.25 11.97 -22.03
C LYS A 48 4.65 10.53 -22.31
N GLU A 49 5.07 9.79 -21.29
CA GLU A 49 5.62 8.45 -21.43
C GLU A 49 4.52 7.38 -21.46
N TYR A 50 3.54 7.49 -20.57
CA TYR A 50 2.49 6.47 -20.41
C TYR A 50 1.21 6.79 -21.18
N ARG A 51 1.10 7.99 -21.76
CA ARG A 51 -0.05 8.47 -22.55
C ARG A 51 -1.38 8.34 -21.80
N LEU A 52 -1.34 8.46 -20.47
CA LEU A 52 -2.54 8.40 -19.66
C LEU A 52 -3.33 9.71 -19.79
N PRO A 53 -4.66 9.66 -19.95
CA PRO A 53 -5.50 10.85 -19.91
C PRO A 53 -5.44 11.54 -18.55
N ASP A 54 -5.60 12.86 -18.54
CA ASP A 54 -5.61 13.66 -17.32
C ASP A 54 -6.60 13.16 -16.28
N SER A 55 -7.81 12.78 -16.73
CA SER A 55 -8.85 12.24 -15.85
C SER A 55 -8.43 10.92 -15.18
N VAL A 56 -7.69 10.06 -15.89
CA VAL A 56 -7.14 8.80 -15.37
C VAL A 56 -5.98 9.08 -14.40
N ILE A 57 -5.12 10.04 -14.71
CA ILE A 57 -4.03 10.47 -13.82
C ILE A 57 -4.60 11.02 -12.51
N THR A 58 -5.69 11.79 -12.55
CA THR A 58 -6.37 12.28 -11.34
C THR A 58 -6.85 11.13 -10.46
N VAL A 59 -7.42 10.06 -11.04
CA VAL A 59 -7.82 8.86 -10.29
C VAL A 59 -6.61 8.16 -9.68
N LEU A 60 -5.50 8.06 -10.41
CA LEU A 60 -4.25 7.47 -9.92
C LEU A 60 -3.70 8.25 -8.71
N LEU A 61 -3.70 9.58 -8.77
CA LEU A 61 -3.29 10.44 -7.65
C LEU A 61 -4.20 10.20 -6.43
N ASP A 62 -5.51 10.20 -6.64
CA ASP A 62 -6.47 9.95 -5.57
C ASP A 62 -6.26 8.59 -4.90
N PHE A 63 -6.05 7.54 -5.69
CA PHE A 63 -5.73 6.20 -5.20
C PHE A 63 -4.47 6.18 -4.34
N LEU A 64 -3.37 6.79 -4.81
CA LEU A 64 -2.09 6.74 -4.13
C LEU A 64 -2.09 7.53 -2.84
N LEU A 65 -2.65 8.74 -2.86
CA LEU A 65 -2.73 9.59 -1.68
C LEU A 65 -3.62 8.97 -0.61
N LYS A 66 -4.72 8.30 -0.99
CA LYS A 66 -5.55 7.55 -0.02
C LYS A 66 -4.89 6.27 0.49
N THR A 67 -3.96 5.69 -0.26
CA THR A 67 -3.30 4.44 0.12
C THR A 67 -2.11 4.67 1.05
N ASN A 68 -1.46 5.83 0.97
CA ASN A 68 -0.22 6.14 1.68
C ASN A 68 -0.36 7.34 2.63
N ASP A 69 -1.49 7.49 3.32
CA ASP A 69 -1.73 8.57 4.30
C ASP A 69 -1.35 9.96 3.78
N PHE A 70 -1.78 10.28 2.56
CA PHE A 70 -1.51 11.52 1.82
C PHE A 70 -0.03 11.78 1.47
N HIS A 71 0.85 10.77 1.60
CA HIS A 71 2.23 10.85 1.14
C HIS A 71 2.38 10.37 -0.30
N PHE A 72 2.90 11.24 -1.17
CA PHE A 72 3.13 10.89 -2.56
C PHE A 72 4.34 9.96 -2.73
N ASN A 73 4.09 8.70 -3.12
CA ASN A 73 5.14 7.75 -3.46
C ASN A 73 5.36 7.70 -4.98
N THR A 74 6.42 8.36 -5.43
CA THR A 74 6.78 8.48 -6.85
C THR A 74 7.08 7.13 -7.51
N HIS A 75 7.72 6.20 -6.81
CA HIS A 75 8.04 4.89 -7.36
C HIS A 75 6.75 4.12 -7.66
N LEU A 76 5.88 4.03 -6.66
CA LEU A 76 4.59 3.36 -6.77
C LEU A 76 3.72 4.00 -7.86
N PHE A 77 3.73 5.34 -7.95
CA PHE A 77 3.02 6.06 -9.02
C PHE A 77 3.46 5.58 -10.40
N TYR A 78 4.77 5.49 -10.65
CA TYR A 78 5.26 5.06 -11.97
C TYR A 78 4.99 3.60 -12.27
N GLU A 79 5.08 2.71 -11.29
CA GLU A 79 4.74 1.30 -11.46
C GLU A 79 3.28 1.11 -11.88
N VAL A 80 2.37 1.78 -11.17
CA VAL A 80 0.94 1.70 -11.45
C VAL A 80 0.60 2.38 -12.77
N ALA A 81 1.19 3.54 -13.05
CA ALA A 81 0.98 4.25 -14.32
C ALA A 81 1.42 3.40 -15.54
N LEU A 82 2.58 2.74 -15.44
CA LEU A 82 3.05 1.83 -16.48
C LEU A 82 2.10 0.63 -16.66
N LEU A 83 1.60 0.07 -15.56
CA LEU A 83 0.65 -1.05 -15.60
C LEU A 83 -0.68 -0.62 -16.25
N TRP A 84 -1.20 0.54 -15.89
CA TRP A 84 -2.46 1.07 -16.44
C TRP A 84 -2.33 1.41 -17.92
N SER A 85 -1.18 1.93 -18.33
CA SER A 85 -0.85 2.16 -19.74
C SER A 85 -0.86 0.85 -20.54
N ARG A 86 -0.23 -0.21 -20.02
CA ARG A 86 -0.24 -1.55 -20.66
C ARG A 86 -1.63 -2.18 -20.73
N LYS A 87 -2.49 -1.88 -19.76
CA LYS A 87 -3.90 -2.30 -19.73
C LYS A 87 -4.81 -1.45 -20.62
N ASN A 88 -4.27 -0.41 -21.28
CA ASN A 88 -5.02 0.56 -22.08
C ASN A 88 -6.18 1.20 -21.31
N ILE A 89 -5.93 1.60 -20.05
CA ILE A 89 -6.93 2.30 -19.25
C ILE A 89 -6.99 3.76 -19.71
N ASP A 90 -8.13 4.15 -20.28
CA ASP A 90 -8.36 5.45 -20.91
C ASP A 90 -9.55 6.23 -20.33
N ASN A 91 -10.28 5.64 -19.39
CA ASN A 91 -11.48 6.23 -18.81
C ASN A 91 -11.50 6.08 -17.28
N VAL A 92 -12.22 7.00 -16.64
CA VAL A 92 -12.29 7.11 -15.17
C VAL A 92 -12.90 5.87 -14.53
N ARG A 93 -13.94 5.28 -15.13
CA ARG A 93 -14.63 4.11 -14.55
C ARG A 93 -13.71 2.90 -14.50
N SER A 94 -13.00 2.62 -15.60
CA SER A 94 -11.98 1.57 -15.65
C SER A 94 -10.86 1.84 -14.65
N ALA A 95 -10.34 3.07 -14.60
CA ALA A 95 -9.30 3.47 -13.66
C ALA A 95 -9.71 3.27 -12.20
N MET A 96 -10.94 3.67 -11.82
CA MET A 96 -11.44 3.50 -10.46
C MET A 96 -11.65 2.02 -10.10
N SER A 97 -12.08 1.20 -11.05
CA SER A 97 -12.20 -0.25 -10.84
C SER A 97 -10.82 -0.88 -10.59
N GLU A 98 -9.84 -0.54 -11.42
CA GLU A 98 -8.48 -1.05 -11.35
C GLU A 98 -7.76 -0.60 -10.07
N ALA A 99 -7.92 0.67 -9.67
CA ALA A 99 -7.43 1.18 -8.39
C ALA A 99 -7.98 0.37 -7.19
N ARG A 100 -9.26 0.00 -7.22
CA ARG A 100 -9.88 -0.82 -6.18
C ARG A 100 -9.25 -2.22 -6.11
N ASP A 101 -8.97 -2.81 -7.26
CA ASP A 101 -8.42 -4.15 -7.33
C ASP A 101 -6.92 -4.17 -6.98
N GLU A 102 -6.16 -3.15 -7.38
CA GLU A 102 -4.78 -2.94 -6.93
C GLU A 102 -4.69 -2.76 -5.42
N PHE A 103 -5.59 -1.97 -4.83
CA PHE A 103 -5.65 -1.80 -3.38
C PHE A 103 -5.88 -3.13 -2.65
N LYS A 104 -6.85 -3.93 -3.14
CA LYS A 104 -7.12 -5.27 -2.58
C LYS A 104 -5.93 -6.21 -2.76
N ALA A 105 -5.34 -6.25 -3.95
CA ALA A 105 -4.23 -7.13 -4.28
C ALA A 105 -3.01 -6.83 -3.39
N ARG A 106 -2.69 -5.54 -3.21
CA ARG A 106 -1.59 -5.09 -2.35
C ARG A 106 -1.83 -5.44 -0.89
N ARG A 107 -3.04 -5.18 -0.36
CA ARG A 107 -3.40 -5.64 0.98
C ARG A 107 -3.26 -7.15 1.12
N GLN A 108 -3.77 -7.94 0.17
CA GLN A 108 -3.68 -9.39 0.21
C GLN A 108 -2.24 -9.90 0.15
N TRP A 109 -1.39 -9.27 -0.66
CA TRP A 109 0.03 -9.61 -0.76
C TRP A 109 0.75 -9.33 0.57
N ASP A 110 0.50 -8.17 1.18
CA ASP A 110 1.02 -7.85 2.51
C ASP A 110 0.57 -8.86 3.58
N PHE A 111 -0.69 -9.34 3.52
CA PHE A 111 -1.17 -10.40 4.41
C PHE A 111 -0.56 -11.77 4.08
N GLY A 112 -0.32 -12.06 2.80
CA GLY A 112 0.26 -13.31 2.31
C GLY A 112 1.72 -13.48 2.69
N GLU A 113 2.54 -12.43 2.52
CA GLU A 113 3.93 -12.43 2.97
C GLU A 113 4.02 -12.60 4.49
N LYS A 114 3.15 -11.91 5.23
CA LYS A 114 3.06 -12.07 6.69
C LYS A 114 2.72 -13.51 7.05
N LYS A 115 1.68 -14.11 6.46
CA LYS A 115 1.33 -15.51 6.70
C LYS A 115 2.49 -16.48 6.41
N ARG A 116 3.24 -16.26 5.33
CA ARG A 116 4.43 -17.07 5.00
C ARG A 116 5.52 -16.95 6.05
N HIS A 117 5.78 -15.73 6.54
CA HIS A 117 6.75 -15.51 7.61
C HIS A 117 6.31 -16.20 8.90
N TYR A 118 5.01 -16.09 9.27
CA TYR A 118 4.44 -16.79 10.42
C TYR A 118 4.54 -18.32 10.30
N SER A 119 4.26 -18.89 9.13
CA SER A 119 4.37 -20.34 8.94
C SER A 119 5.81 -20.84 9.03
N GLN A 120 6.79 -20.07 8.53
CA GLN A 120 8.22 -20.39 8.70
C GLN A 120 8.64 -20.35 10.17
N LEU A 121 8.17 -19.34 10.91
CA LEU A 121 8.37 -19.23 12.35
C LEU A 121 7.73 -20.40 13.13
N GLU A 122 6.54 -20.85 12.71
CA GLU A 122 5.88 -22.02 13.30
C GLU A 122 6.64 -23.33 13.01
N GLU A 123 7.19 -23.50 11.81
CA GLU A 123 8.06 -24.63 11.45
C GLU A 123 9.33 -24.65 12.29
N GLU A 124 10.04 -23.52 12.46
CA GLU A 124 11.25 -23.45 13.30
C GLU A 124 10.97 -23.79 14.78
N ILE A 125 9.84 -23.32 15.33
CA ILE A 125 9.42 -23.66 16.70
C ILE A 125 9.09 -25.15 16.81
N GLN A 126 8.46 -25.72 15.78
CA GLN A 126 8.06 -27.13 15.75
C GLN A 126 9.28 -28.06 15.59
N ASP A 127 10.27 -27.68 14.79
CA ASP A 127 11.54 -28.40 14.65
C ASP A 127 12.31 -28.41 15.97
N PHE A 128 12.41 -27.26 16.65
CA PHE A 128 13.08 -27.19 17.95
C PHE A 128 12.36 -28.01 19.02
N LYS A 129 11.02 -28.00 19.00
CA LYS A 129 10.19 -28.83 19.88
C LYS A 129 10.40 -30.34 19.61
N THR A 130 10.51 -30.71 18.34
CA THR A 130 10.75 -32.09 17.92
C THR A 130 12.15 -32.57 18.33
N TYR A 131 13.17 -31.71 18.17
CA TYR A 131 14.53 -31.95 18.63
C TYR A 131 14.59 -32.20 20.15
N LEU A 132 13.90 -31.37 20.95
CA LEU A 132 13.81 -31.58 22.39
C LEU A 132 13.05 -32.86 22.77
N CYS A 133 12.05 -33.28 21.98
CA CYS A 133 11.31 -34.51 22.23
C CYS A 133 12.16 -35.77 21.98
N PHE A 134 13.10 -35.70 21.04
CA PHE A 134 14.07 -36.77 20.77
C PHE A 134 15.17 -36.87 21.85
N LYS A 135 15.45 -35.78 22.57
CA LYS A 135 16.27 -35.79 23.79
C LYS A 135 15.38 -36.13 25.00
N GLU A 136 15.12 -37.42 25.21
CA GLU A 136 14.25 -37.93 26.31
C GLU A 136 14.60 -37.40 27.72
N ASN A 137 15.83 -36.92 27.95
CA ASN A 137 16.28 -36.28 29.20
C ASN A 137 16.77 -34.83 29.00
N ALA A 138 16.05 -34.02 28.22
CA ALA A 138 16.37 -32.60 28.06
C ALA A 138 16.47 -31.89 29.43
N SER A 139 17.59 -31.21 29.67
CA SER A 139 17.92 -30.58 30.95
C SER A 139 16.98 -29.42 31.27
N ARG A 140 16.96 -28.98 32.54
CA ARG A 140 16.16 -27.82 32.95
C ARG A 140 16.61 -26.54 32.22
N ASP A 141 17.91 -26.43 31.94
CA ASP A 141 18.52 -25.30 31.24
C ASP A 141 18.15 -25.30 29.75
N GLU A 142 18.17 -26.46 29.08
CA GLU A 142 17.75 -26.60 27.68
C GLU A 142 16.25 -26.26 27.49
N LYS A 143 15.42 -26.61 28.47
CA LYS A 143 14.00 -26.22 28.50
C LYS A 143 13.82 -24.73 28.72
N GLN A 144 14.67 -24.09 29.53
CA GLN A 144 14.65 -22.64 29.73
C GLN A 144 15.13 -21.88 28.49
N GLU A 145 16.18 -22.35 27.82
CA GLU A 145 16.64 -21.81 26.54
C GLU A 145 15.54 -21.86 25.48
N PHE A 146 14.77 -22.95 25.43
CA PHE A 146 13.61 -23.03 24.54
C PHE A 146 12.51 -22.02 24.87
N GLU A 147 12.19 -21.82 26.15
CA GLU A 147 11.21 -20.81 26.56
C GLU A 147 11.70 -19.39 26.26
N GLN A 148 12.99 -19.12 26.46
CA GLN A 148 13.60 -17.85 26.10
C GLN A 148 13.59 -17.64 24.59
N PHE A 149 13.93 -18.66 23.81
CA PHE A 149 13.87 -18.63 22.35
C PHE A 149 12.44 -18.40 21.85
N LYS A 150 11.45 -19.12 22.38
CA LYS A 150 10.02 -18.89 22.08
C LYS A 150 9.57 -17.48 22.43
N LYS A 151 10.01 -16.94 23.58
CA LYS A 151 9.68 -15.59 24.02
C LYS A 151 10.32 -14.53 23.12
N TYR A 152 11.59 -14.71 22.76
CA TYR A 152 12.32 -13.84 21.82
C TYR A 152 11.65 -13.84 20.45
N MET A 153 11.36 -15.02 19.90
CA MET A 153 10.71 -15.17 18.59
C MET A 153 9.30 -14.54 18.58
N ARG A 154 8.50 -14.73 19.64
CA ARG A 154 7.19 -14.05 19.79
C ARG A 154 7.30 -12.54 19.98
N SER A 155 8.35 -12.05 20.63
CA SER A 155 8.60 -10.61 20.82
C SER A 155 8.98 -9.93 19.50
N SER A 156 9.86 -10.55 18.71
CA SER A 156 10.27 -10.04 17.39
C SER A 156 9.08 -9.91 16.43
N VAL A 157 8.12 -10.83 16.54
CA VAL A 157 6.86 -10.80 15.82
C VAL A 157 5.97 -9.62 16.25
N ASN A 158 5.81 -9.42 17.57
CA ASN A 158 4.97 -8.32 18.10
C ASN A 158 5.57 -6.95 17.83
N GLU A 159 6.88 -6.79 17.93
CA GLU A 159 7.60 -5.53 17.65
C GLU A 159 7.38 -5.09 16.18
N LYS A 160 7.46 -6.03 15.22
CA LYS A 160 7.16 -5.76 13.81
C LYS A 160 5.67 -5.52 13.52
N LEU A 161 4.77 -5.91 14.42
CA LEU A 161 3.35 -5.57 14.34
C LEU A 161 3.02 -4.21 14.97
N ASP A 162 3.72 -3.81 16.03
CA ASP A 162 3.45 -2.58 16.81
C ASP A 162 3.96 -1.31 16.14
N TYR A 163 4.98 -1.41 15.26
CA TYR A 163 5.33 -0.33 14.32
C TYR A 163 4.16 0.14 13.45
N ARG A 164 3.04 -0.60 13.40
CA ARG A 164 1.83 -0.26 12.65
C ARG A 164 0.68 0.32 13.48
N ARG A 165 0.82 0.43 14.81
CA ARG A 165 -0.18 1.09 15.67
C ARG A 165 0.13 2.56 15.95
N GLN A 166 1.36 2.98 15.72
CA GLN A 166 1.80 4.36 15.94
C GLN A 166 1.48 5.29 14.75
N ASP A 167 1.06 4.73 13.61
CA ASP A 167 0.71 5.45 12.38
C ASP A 167 -0.81 5.37 12.06
N LEU A 168 -1.66 5.15 13.08
CA LEU A 168 -3.13 5.25 13.01
C LEU A 168 -3.63 6.53 13.68
#